data_AF-A0A816EHQ6-F1
#
_entry.id   AF-A0A816EHQ6-F1
#
_cell.length_a   1.000
_cell.length_b   1.000
_cell.length_c   1.000
_cell.angle_alpha   90.00
_cell.angle_beta   90.00
_cell.angle_gamma   90.00
#
_symmetry.space_group_name_H-M   'P 1'
#
loop_
_entity.id
_entity.type
_entity.pdbx_description
1 polymer ?
#
loop_
_entity_poly.entity_id
_entity_poly.type
_entity_poly.pdbx_seq_one_letter_code
_entity_poly.pdbx_strand_id
1 'polypeptide(L)'
;ACEYVIQKDYNQQVDFCAAFIYYNGRYRDTLKHNIPMEDAGVSTASVIEALMNYGSCYYWPNKPNPINFRPSDISYEVAKKYKLLNYKKIDIDLNAMKTCLAEDYPFGFRLKIFESFKTAGENRGFVPMPSGPDDAPCGFHGLLACGYDDRARRFIARNTWGLDW
;
A
#
# COMPACT_ATOMS: atom_id res chain seq x y z
N ALA A 1 4.39 -4.46 0.96
CA ALA A 1 5.83 -4.18 0.72
C ALA A 1 6.67 -4.68 1.89
N CYS A 2 6.49 -4.18 3.12
CA CYS A 2 7.27 -4.60 4.29
C CYS A 2 7.23 -6.13 4.51
N GLU A 3 6.07 -6.76 4.41
CA GLU A 3 5.91 -8.22 4.54
C GLU A 3 6.75 -9.00 3.52
N TYR A 4 6.82 -8.51 2.28
CA TYR A 4 7.60 -9.13 1.22
C TYR A 4 9.10 -9.06 1.52
N VAL A 5 9.58 -7.90 1.97
CA VAL A 5 10.99 -7.71 2.34
C VAL A 5 11.34 -8.58 3.55
N ILE A 6 10.45 -8.69 4.54
CA ILE A 6 10.69 -9.55 5.70
C ILE A 6 10.75 -11.03 5.30
N GLN A 7 9.83 -11.48 4.46
CA GLN A 7 9.85 -12.84 3.92
C GLN A 7 11.14 -13.11 3.12
N LYS A 8 11.58 -12.17 2.29
CA LYS A 8 12.80 -12.28 1.49
C LYS A 8 14.06 -12.34 2.37
N ASP A 9 14.23 -11.39 3.27
CA ASP A 9 15.49 -11.19 4.00
C ASP A 9 15.62 -12.11 5.22
N TYR A 10 14.50 -12.53 5.81
CA TYR A 10 14.47 -13.29 7.07
C TYR A 10 13.71 -14.62 6.99
N ASN A 11 13.13 -14.97 5.84
CA ASN A 11 12.28 -16.16 5.65
C ASN A 11 11.15 -16.25 6.70
N GLN A 12 10.61 -15.10 7.10
CA GLN A 12 9.56 -14.99 8.10
C GLN A 12 8.27 -14.49 7.48
N GLN A 13 7.20 -15.25 7.66
CA GLN A 13 5.87 -14.81 7.28
C GLN A 13 5.28 -13.94 8.38
N VAL A 14 4.85 -12.74 8.00
CA VAL A 14 4.15 -11.79 8.87
C VAL A 14 2.95 -11.24 8.13
N ASP A 15 1.86 -11.01 8.87
CA ASP A 15 0.65 -10.35 8.38
C ASP A 15 0.46 -9.09 9.20
N PHE A 16 0.76 -7.93 8.60
CA PHE A 16 0.69 -6.67 9.30
C PHE A 16 -0.72 -6.10 9.27
N CYS A 17 -1.12 -5.52 10.40
CA CYS A 17 -2.39 -4.83 10.51
C CYS A 17 -2.35 -3.54 9.68
N ALA A 18 -3.01 -3.54 8.51
CA ALA A 18 -3.13 -2.36 7.66
C ALA A 18 -3.77 -1.16 8.40
N ALA A 19 -4.70 -1.41 9.32
CA ALA A 19 -5.30 -0.37 10.15
C ALA A 19 -4.28 0.30 11.08
N PHE A 20 -3.24 -0.43 11.55
CA PHE A 20 -2.13 0.15 12.30
C PHE A 20 -1.39 1.21 11.49
N ILE A 21 -1.03 0.84 10.26
CA ILE A 21 -0.29 1.69 9.35
C ILE A 21 -1.17 2.89 8.94
N TYR A 22 -2.45 2.64 8.64
CA TYR A 22 -3.40 3.65 8.20
C TYR A 22 -3.71 4.69 9.29
N TYR A 23 -3.95 4.26 10.53
CA TYR A 23 -4.13 5.16 11.67
C TYR A 23 -2.91 6.10 11.83
N ASN A 24 -1.71 5.52 11.91
CA ASN A 24 -0.51 6.30 12.16
C ASN A 24 -0.16 7.22 10.99
N GLY A 25 -0.41 6.80 9.75
CA GLY A 25 -0.24 7.66 8.59
C GLY A 25 -1.19 8.86 8.62
N ARG A 26 -2.48 8.66 8.93
CA ARG A 26 -3.42 9.78 9.07
C ARG A 26 -3.09 10.69 10.25
N TYR A 27 -2.63 10.13 11.35
CA TYR A 27 -2.14 10.92 12.49
C TYR A 27 -0.97 11.83 12.07
N ARG A 28 -0.05 11.35 11.22
CA ARG A 28 1.02 12.17 10.64
C ARG A 28 0.48 13.27 9.73
N ASP A 29 -0.50 12.98 8.88
CA ASP A 29 -1.15 14.00 8.03
C ASP A 29 -1.82 15.09 8.89
N THR A 30 -2.56 14.71 9.93
CA THR A 30 -3.17 15.64 10.91
C THR A 30 -2.13 16.58 11.52
N LEU A 31 -1.00 16.04 11.99
CA LEU A 31 0.06 16.86 12.59
C LEU A 31 0.73 17.79 11.57
N LYS A 32 0.95 17.32 10.34
CA LYS A 32 1.68 18.04 9.30
C LYS A 32 0.87 19.14 8.65
N HIS A 33 -0.42 18.90 8.47
CA HIS A 33 -1.33 19.79 7.74
C HIS A 33 -2.31 20.52 8.64
N ASN A 34 -2.33 20.23 9.95
CA ASN A 34 -3.26 20.79 10.92
C ASN A 34 -4.73 20.57 10.50
N ILE A 35 -5.06 19.34 10.10
CA ILE A 35 -6.38 18.90 9.63
C ILE A 35 -6.97 17.84 10.57
N PRO A 36 -8.31 17.76 10.72
CA PRO A 36 -8.94 16.71 11.51
C PRO A 36 -8.60 15.32 10.96
N MET A 37 -8.55 14.34 11.86
CA MET A 37 -8.32 12.95 11.49
C MET A 37 -9.63 12.33 11.00
N GLU A 38 -9.75 12.17 9.69
CA GLU A 38 -10.95 11.64 9.02
C GLU A 38 -10.63 10.40 8.18
N ASP A 39 -11.64 9.64 7.78
CA ASP A 39 -11.48 8.50 6.85
C ASP A 39 -11.52 8.99 5.39
N ALA A 40 -10.50 9.77 5.01
CA ALA A 40 -10.40 10.44 3.71
C ALA A 40 -9.15 10.01 2.91
N GLY A 41 -8.64 8.81 3.18
CA GLY A 41 -7.34 8.36 2.68
C GLY A 41 -6.16 8.88 3.51
N VAL A 42 -4.95 8.69 2.99
CA VAL A 42 -3.69 9.10 3.65
C VAL A 42 -2.62 9.35 2.59
N SER A 43 -1.75 10.33 2.84
CA SER A 43 -0.62 10.58 1.95
C SER A 43 0.43 9.47 2.05
N THR A 44 1.03 9.09 0.91
CA THR A 44 2.09 8.07 0.88
C THR A 44 3.31 8.51 1.69
N ALA A 45 3.62 9.81 1.70
CA ALA A 45 4.70 10.36 2.52
C ALA A 45 4.46 10.12 4.01
N SER A 46 3.25 10.41 4.50
CA SER A 46 2.89 10.21 5.91
C SER A 46 2.84 8.74 6.31
N VAL A 47 2.44 7.84 5.39
CA VAL A 47 2.57 6.39 5.61
C VAL A 47 4.03 5.98 5.77
N ILE A 48 4.93 6.43 4.90
CA ILE A 48 6.37 6.13 5.00
C ILE A 48 6.94 6.69 6.31
N GLU A 49 6.64 7.94 6.64
CA GLU A 49 7.05 8.56 7.90
C GLU A 49 6.52 7.77 9.11
N ALA A 50 5.28 7.28 9.08
CA ALA A 50 4.72 6.44 10.13
C ALA A 50 5.46 5.10 10.27
N LEU A 51 5.78 4.45 9.15
CA LEU A 51 6.54 3.20 9.14
C LEU A 51 7.97 3.40 9.68
N MET A 52 8.61 4.54 9.41
CA MET A 52 9.93 4.86 9.94
C MET A 52 9.89 5.22 11.43
N ASN A 53 8.86 5.95 11.87
CA ASN A 53 8.75 6.43 13.26
C ASN A 53 8.21 5.36 14.22
N TYR A 54 7.24 4.57 13.79
CA TYR A 54 6.50 3.64 14.65
C TYR A 54 6.68 2.17 14.24
N GLY A 55 6.96 1.90 12.97
CA GLY A 55 7.06 0.54 12.43
C GLY A 55 5.72 -0.07 12.04
N SER A 56 5.68 -1.40 11.92
CA SER A 56 4.48 -2.17 11.55
C SER A 56 4.12 -3.17 12.64
N CYS A 57 2.83 -3.26 12.97
CA CYS A 57 2.34 -4.18 13.98
C CYS A 57 1.44 -5.24 13.34
N TYR A 58 1.65 -6.51 13.67
CA TYR A 58 0.69 -7.59 13.36
C TYR A 58 -0.44 -7.67 14.40
N TYR A 59 -0.27 -7.03 15.56
CA TYR A 59 -1.20 -7.08 16.67
C TYR A 59 -1.98 -5.77 16.82
N TRP A 60 -3.24 -5.79 16.41
CA TRP A 60 -4.22 -4.80 16.81
C TRP A 60 -5.51 -5.54 17.20
N PRO A 61 -5.94 -5.49 18.47
CA PRO A 61 -7.11 -6.25 18.91
C PRO A 61 -8.38 -5.79 18.19
N ASN A 62 -9.21 -6.75 17.74
CA ASN A 62 -10.46 -6.53 17.01
C ASN A 62 -11.34 -5.47 17.68
N LYS A 63 -11.24 -4.22 17.22
CA LYS A 63 -12.16 -3.15 17.56
C LYS A 63 -13.16 -3.00 16.41
N PRO A 64 -14.44 -2.74 16.68
CA PRO A 64 -15.33 -2.22 15.65
C PRO A 64 -14.74 -0.91 15.14
N ASN A 65 -14.44 -0.85 13.84
CA ASN A 65 -13.80 0.28 13.18
C ASN A 65 -12.38 0.64 13.73
N PRO A 66 -11.38 -0.26 13.56
CA PRO A 66 -10.06 -0.10 14.17
C PRO A 66 -9.32 1.14 13.70
N ILE A 67 -9.66 1.67 12.52
CA ILE A 67 -9.01 2.84 11.95
C ILE A 67 -9.25 4.10 12.80
N ASN A 68 -10.33 4.21 13.57
CA ASN A 68 -10.67 5.45 14.28
C ASN A 68 -10.18 5.50 15.72
N PHE A 69 -9.54 4.45 16.21
CA PHE A 69 -9.04 4.39 17.58
C PHE A 69 -7.52 4.40 17.58
N ARG A 70 -6.90 5.02 18.58
CA ARG A 70 -5.45 4.90 18.76
C ARG A 70 -5.09 3.42 19.03
N PRO A 71 -4.04 2.87 18.40
CA PRO A 71 -3.53 1.56 18.77
C PRO A 71 -3.10 1.53 20.24
N SER A 72 -3.14 0.34 20.84
CA SER A 72 -2.65 0.14 22.20
C SER A 72 -1.14 0.40 22.29
N ASP A 73 -0.64 0.76 23.47
CA ASP A 73 0.81 0.95 23.66
C ASP A 73 1.60 -0.33 23.38
N ILE A 74 1.02 -1.50 23.68
CA ILE A 74 1.58 -2.81 23.31
C ILE A 74 1.77 -2.94 21.79
N SER A 75 0.83 -2.44 20.98
CA SER A 75 0.95 -2.46 19.53
C SER A 75 2.16 -1.64 19.06
N TYR A 76 2.44 -0.50 19.69
CA TYR A 76 3.62 0.31 19.38
C TYR A 76 4.92 -0.37 19.83
N GLU A 77 4.95 -1.04 20.99
CA GLU A 77 6.13 -1.80 21.42
C GLU A 77 6.46 -2.96 20.47
N VAL A 78 5.46 -3.68 19.96
CA VAL A 78 5.64 -4.70 18.93
C VAL A 78 6.13 -4.07 17.62
N ALA A 79 5.55 -2.92 17.23
CA ALA A 79 5.85 -2.27 15.96
C ALA A 79 7.31 -1.79 15.84
N LYS A 80 7.95 -1.42 16.96
CA LYS A 80 9.37 -1.02 17.00
C LYS A 80 10.33 -2.07 16.42
N LYS A 81 9.95 -3.36 16.44
CA LYS A 81 10.76 -4.44 15.85
C LYS A 81 10.74 -4.44 14.33
N TYR A 82 9.75 -3.79 13.72
CA TYR A 82 9.51 -3.79 12.28
C TYR A 82 9.49 -2.37 11.71
N LYS A 83 10.48 -1.55 12.11
CA LYS A 83 10.66 -0.21 11.58
C LYS A 83 11.21 -0.25 10.17
N LEU A 84 10.67 0.63 9.32
CA LEU A 84 11.27 0.91 8.03
C LEU A 84 12.54 1.74 8.24
N LEU A 85 13.70 1.20 7.88
CA LEU A 85 14.97 1.89 8.05
C LEU A 85 15.34 2.76 6.85
N ASN A 86 14.96 2.30 5.65
CA ASN A 86 15.26 3.00 4.41
C ASN A 86 14.10 2.84 3.42
N TYR A 87 13.93 3.82 2.55
CA TYR A 87 13.03 3.77 1.41
C TYR A 87 13.66 4.50 0.23
N LYS A 88 13.29 4.09 -0.97
CA LYS A 88 13.72 4.75 -2.21
C LYS A 88 12.50 5.16 -3.00
N LYS A 89 12.47 6.42 -3.44
CA LYS A 89 11.51 6.86 -4.45
C LYS A 89 12.01 6.37 -5.81
N ILE A 90 11.12 5.73 -6.55
CA ILE A 90 11.38 5.28 -7.92
C ILE A 90 10.80 6.33 -8.86
N ASP A 91 11.57 6.70 -9.87
CA ASP A 91 11.11 7.60 -10.91
C ASP A 91 10.06 6.91 -11.78
N ILE A 92 9.18 7.71 -12.39
CA ILE A 92 8.18 7.19 -13.35
C ILE A 92 8.89 6.95 -14.69
N ASP A 93 9.78 5.97 -14.68
CA ASP A 93 10.57 5.50 -15.80
C ASP A 93 10.46 3.97 -15.88
N LEU A 94 10.23 3.46 -17.09
CA LEU A 94 9.96 2.04 -17.30
C LEU A 94 11.16 1.18 -16.87
N ASN A 95 12.38 1.63 -17.16
CA ASN A 95 13.58 0.88 -16.82
C ASN A 95 13.81 0.92 -15.31
N ALA A 96 13.68 2.08 -14.66
CA ALA A 96 13.81 2.21 -13.20
C ALA A 96 12.81 1.31 -12.45
N MET A 97 11.56 1.28 -12.89
CA MET A 97 10.52 0.42 -12.29
C MET A 97 10.82 -1.07 -12.49
N LYS A 98 11.26 -1.49 -13.69
CA LYS A 98 11.63 -2.88 -13.96
C LYS A 98 12.88 -3.29 -13.19
N THR A 99 13.90 -2.44 -13.15
CA THR A 99 15.13 -2.69 -12.38
C THR A 99 14.82 -2.90 -10.90
N CYS A 100 13.94 -2.08 -10.30
CA CYS A 100 13.53 -2.27 -8.91
C CYS A 100 12.92 -3.66 -8.67
N LEU A 101 12.05 -4.12 -9.57
CA LEU A 101 11.43 -5.44 -9.46
C LEU A 101 12.42 -6.57 -9.72
N ALA A 102 13.37 -6.37 -10.65
CA ALA A 102 14.45 -7.32 -10.93
C ALA A 102 15.46 -7.45 -9.79
N GLU A 103 15.60 -6.41 -8.95
CA GLU A 103 16.36 -6.45 -7.69
C GLU A 103 15.55 -7.08 -6.52
N ASP A 104 14.41 -7.71 -6.82
CA ASP A 104 13.49 -8.34 -5.86
C ASP A 104 12.96 -7.34 -4.81
N TYR A 105 12.66 -6.11 -5.22
CA TYR A 105 12.00 -5.11 -4.38
C TYR A 105 10.65 -4.70 -4.98
N PRO A 106 9.52 -5.03 -4.32
CA PRO A 106 8.23 -4.53 -4.75
C PRO A 106 8.10 -3.05 -4.38
N PHE A 107 7.30 -2.31 -5.14
CA PHE A 107 7.08 -0.89 -4.89
C PHE A 107 5.60 -0.53 -4.82
N GLY A 108 5.25 0.31 -3.85
CA GLY A 108 3.92 0.88 -3.74
C GLY A 108 3.74 2.01 -4.74
N PHE A 109 2.60 2.06 -5.41
CA PHE A 109 2.25 3.13 -6.33
C PHE A 109 0.76 3.45 -6.23
N ARG A 110 0.38 4.59 -6.81
CA ARG A 110 -0.98 5.11 -6.79
C ARG A 110 -1.35 5.55 -8.20
N LEU A 111 -2.54 5.17 -8.65
CA LEU A 111 -3.03 5.51 -9.98
C LEU A 111 -4.47 5.99 -9.90
N LYS A 112 -4.86 6.80 -10.88
CA LYS A 112 -6.26 7.21 -11.06
C LYS A 112 -7.01 6.03 -11.67
N ILE A 113 -8.03 5.53 -10.97
CA ILE A 113 -8.88 4.44 -11.43
C ILE A 113 -10.15 4.98 -12.08
N PHE A 114 -10.71 4.16 -12.96
CA PHE A 114 -11.93 4.43 -13.72
C PHE A 114 -12.93 3.28 -13.49
N GLU A 115 -14.19 3.44 -13.91
CA GLU A 115 -15.22 2.41 -13.71
C GLU A 115 -14.80 1.08 -14.35
N SER A 116 -14.14 1.14 -15.50
CA SER A 116 -13.54 -0.04 -16.16
C SER A 116 -12.52 -0.79 -15.29
N PHE A 117 -11.84 -0.13 -14.35
CA PHE A 117 -10.91 -0.82 -13.44
C PHE A 117 -11.63 -1.88 -12.58
N LYS A 118 -12.89 -1.60 -12.19
CA LYS A 118 -13.65 -2.48 -11.31
C LYS A 118 -13.98 -3.83 -11.95
N THR A 119 -14.04 -3.89 -13.29
CA THR A 119 -14.33 -5.11 -14.05
C THR A 119 -13.13 -6.05 -14.20
N ALA A 120 -11.94 -5.62 -13.76
CA ALA A 120 -10.74 -6.44 -13.86
C ALA A 120 -10.86 -7.79 -13.14
N GLY A 121 -11.63 -7.84 -12.05
CA GLY A 121 -11.96 -9.07 -11.34
C GLY A 121 -12.69 -10.11 -12.19
N GLU A 122 -13.71 -9.67 -12.91
CA GLU A 122 -14.47 -10.47 -13.89
C GLU A 122 -13.61 -10.83 -15.13
N ASN A 123 -12.53 -10.07 -15.35
CA ASN A 123 -11.60 -10.22 -16.47
C ASN A 123 -10.29 -10.91 -16.08
N ARG A 124 -10.33 -11.89 -15.17
CA ARG A 124 -9.16 -12.69 -14.77
C ARG A 124 -7.98 -11.84 -14.23
N GLY A 125 -8.28 -10.70 -13.62
CA GLY A 125 -7.29 -9.74 -13.11
C GLY A 125 -6.68 -8.80 -14.17
N PHE A 126 -7.09 -8.89 -15.43
CA PHE A 126 -6.61 -7.96 -16.46
C PHE A 126 -7.33 -6.61 -16.36
N VAL A 127 -6.58 -5.61 -15.91
CA VAL A 127 -7.05 -4.22 -15.85
C VAL A 127 -7.15 -3.64 -17.26
N PRO A 128 -8.33 -3.20 -17.71
CA PRO A 128 -8.49 -2.53 -19.00
C PRO A 128 -7.87 -1.13 -18.96
N MET A 129 -7.43 -0.65 -20.13
CA MET A 129 -7.09 0.76 -20.29
C MET A 129 -8.37 1.61 -20.22
N PRO A 130 -8.31 2.83 -19.66
CA PRO A 130 -9.48 3.68 -19.58
C PRO A 130 -10.10 3.94 -20.96
N SER A 131 -11.39 3.64 -21.11
CA SER A 131 -12.07 3.65 -22.42
C SER A 131 -12.75 4.99 -22.68
N GLY A 132 -11.98 5.98 -23.09
CA GLY A 132 -12.51 7.26 -23.61
C GLY A 132 -13.37 8.05 -22.61
N PRO A 133 -14.21 9.00 -23.09
CA PRO A 133 -14.97 9.91 -22.24
C PRO A 133 -16.03 9.24 -21.36
N ASP A 134 -16.56 8.08 -21.79
CA ASP A 134 -17.65 7.38 -21.10
C ASP A 134 -17.16 6.54 -19.91
N ASP A 135 -15.85 6.30 -19.82
CA ASP A 135 -15.25 5.65 -18.67
C ASP A 135 -15.05 6.66 -17.54
N ALA A 136 -15.96 6.65 -16.57
CA ALA A 136 -15.99 7.66 -15.53
C ALA A 136 -14.83 7.47 -14.52
N PRO A 137 -14.16 8.55 -14.09
CA PRO A 137 -13.12 8.47 -13.08
C PRO A 137 -13.71 8.20 -11.69
N CYS A 138 -13.21 7.17 -10.99
CA CYS A 138 -13.70 6.81 -9.64
C CYS A 138 -12.87 7.41 -8.51
N GLY A 139 -11.60 7.77 -8.77
CA GLY A 139 -10.69 8.31 -7.75
C GLY A 139 -9.26 7.79 -7.91
N PHE A 140 -8.51 7.80 -6.82
CA PHE A 140 -7.15 7.25 -6.77
C PHE A 140 -7.13 5.97 -5.94
N HIS A 141 -6.37 4.98 -6.40
CA HIS A 141 -6.19 3.72 -5.69
C HIS A 141 -4.71 3.39 -5.52
N GLY A 142 -4.38 2.79 -4.39
CA GLY A 142 -3.03 2.36 -4.03
C GLY A 142 -2.84 0.88 -4.28
N LEU A 143 -1.76 0.51 -4.97
CA LEU A 143 -1.44 -0.86 -5.35
C LEU A 143 0.03 -1.16 -5.04
N LEU A 144 0.37 -2.45 -5.01
CA LEU A 144 1.76 -2.90 -4.84
C LEU A 144 2.21 -3.60 -6.13
N ALA A 145 3.18 -3.03 -6.84
CA ALA A 145 3.81 -3.70 -7.97
C ALA A 145 4.74 -4.80 -7.42
N CYS A 146 4.56 -6.02 -7.90
CA CYS A 146 5.31 -7.19 -7.44
C CYS A 146 5.92 -8.01 -8.59
N GLY A 147 5.77 -7.57 -9.84
CA GLY A 147 6.41 -8.21 -10.98
C GLY A 147 6.07 -7.50 -12.29
N TYR A 148 6.62 -8.02 -13.39
CA TYR A 148 6.31 -7.57 -14.74
C TYR A 148 6.45 -8.71 -15.74
N ASP A 149 5.76 -8.58 -16.87
CA ASP A 149 5.89 -9.46 -18.04
C ASP A 149 6.22 -8.60 -19.26
N ASP A 150 7.43 -8.76 -19.79
CA ASP A 150 7.90 -8.03 -20.97
C ASP A 150 7.17 -8.43 -22.25
N ARG A 151 6.78 -9.70 -22.39
CA ARG A 151 6.05 -10.18 -23.58
C ARG A 151 4.64 -9.62 -23.59
N ALA A 152 3.97 -9.65 -22.44
CA ALA A 152 2.64 -9.10 -22.27
C ALA A 152 2.65 -7.57 -22.14
N ARG A 153 3.81 -6.95 -21.92
CA ARG A 153 4.01 -5.51 -21.64
C ARG A 153 3.15 -5.03 -20.47
N ARG A 154 3.13 -5.79 -19.37
CA ARG A 154 2.29 -5.52 -18.19
C ARG A 154 3.10 -5.57 -16.90
N PHE A 155 2.69 -4.75 -15.94
CA PHE A 155 3.08 -4.95 -14.54
C PHE A 155 2.09 -5.89 -13.87
N ILE A 156 2.59 -6.66 -12.92
CA ILE A 156 1.80 -7.48 -12.00
C ILE A 156 1.69 -6.69 -10.70
N ALA A 157 0.46 -6.46 -10.25
CA ALA A 157 0.19 -5.69 -9.04
C ALA A 157 -0.76 -6.45 -8.11
N ARG A 158 -0.49 -6.37 -6.81
CA ARG A 158 -1.36 -6.88 -5.76
C ARG A 158 -2.39 -5.82 -5.37
N ASN A 159 -3.67 -6.18 -5.46
CA ASN A 159 -4.81 -5.38 -5.03
C ASN A 159 -5.20 -5.67 -3.57
N THR A 160 -6.11 -4.86 -3.01
CA THR A 160 -6.59 -4.91 -1.62
C THR A 160 -8.11 -5.03 -1.51
N TRP A 161 -8.80 -5.45 -2.57
CA TRP A 161 -10.26 -5.58 -2.61
C TRP A 161 -10.79 -6.99 -2.29
N GLY A 162 -9.95 -7.84 -1.70
CA GLY A 162 -10.31 -9.21 -1.33
C GLY A 162 -9.93 -10.24 -2.40
N LEU A 163 -10.13 -11.52 -2.07
CA LEU A 163 -9.84 -12.64 -2.98
C LEU A 163 -10.98 -12.91 -3.97
N ASP A 164 -12.19 -12.47 -3.64
CA ASP A 164 -13.39 -12.61 -4.47
C ASP A 164 -13.52 -11.48 -5.50
N TRP A 165 -12.59 -10.51 -5.46
CA TRP A 165 -12.43 -9.53 -6.51
C TRP A 165 -11.64 -10.13 -7.67
#